data_AF-A0A1P8F9C0-F1
#
_entry.id   AF-A0A1P8F9C0-F1
#
_cell.length_a   1.000
_cell.length_b   1.000
_cell.length_c   1.000
_cell.angle_alpha   90.00
_cell.angle_beta   90.00
_cell.angle_gamma   90.00
#
_symmetry.space_group_name_H-M   'P 1'
#
loop_
_entity.id
_entity.type
_entity.pdbx_description
1 polymer ?
#
loop_
_entity_poly.entity_id
_entity_poly.type
_entity_poly.pdbx_seq_one_letter_code
_entity_poly.pdbx_strand_id
1 'polypeptide(L)' 'MTENSQVEKHLQKLAALVNDPIHKRIIEAYKGNNPLESMEAELTKILDEVVTNED' A
#
# COMPACT_ATOMS: atom_id res chain seq x y z
N MET A 1 -24.49 -4.39 -0.75
CA MET A 1 -23.02 -4.35 -0.99
C MET A 1 -22.49 -3.22 -0.15
N THR A 2 -21.64 -3.50 0.84
CA THR A 2 -21.01 -2.45 1.66
C THR A 2 -19.90 -1.79 0.85
N GLU A 3 -19.75 -0.46 0.98
CA GLU A 3 -18.79 0.37 0.23
C GLU A 3 -17.34 -0.17 0.31
N ASN A 4 -16.96 -0.78 1.44
CA ASN A 4 -15.66 -1.46 1.62
C ASN A 4 -15.35 -2.48 0.52
N SER A 5 -16.36 -3.22 0.04
CA SER A 5 -16.15 -4.26 -0.99
C SER A 5 -15.85 -3.71 -2.38
N GLN A 6 -16.22 -2.46 -2.67
CA GLN A 6 -15.91 -1.81 -3.95
C GLN A 6 -14.51 -1.18 -3.93
N VAL A 7 -14.14 -0.56 -2.81
CA VAL A 7 -12.81 0.01 -2.59
C VAL A 7 -11.74 -1.08 -2.68
N GLU A 8 -11.92 -2.20 -2.00
CA GLU A 8 -10.98 -3.33 -2.04
C GLU A 8 -10.79 -3.87 -3.47
N LYS A 9 -11.87 -4.04 -4.23
CA LYS A 9 -11.80 -4.47 -5.63
C LYS A 9 -11.09 -3.46 -6.53
N HIS A 10 -11.27 -2.16 -6.27
CA HIS A 10 -10.58 -1.12 -7.01
C HIS A 10 -9.08 -1.13 -6.73
N LEU A 11 -8.69 -1.24 -5.45
CA LEU A 11 -7.28 -1.32 -5.03
C LEU A 11 -6.60 -2.56 -5.60
N GLN A 12 -7.27 -3.72 -5.62
CA GLN A 12 -6.75 -4.94 -6.26
C GLN A 12 -6.49 -4.75 -7.76
N LYS A 13 -7.42 -4.09 -8.46
CA LYS A 13 -7.24 -3.76 -9.89
C LYS A 13 -6.07 -2.79 -10.09
N LEU A 14 -5.96 -1.77 -9.24
CA LEU A 14 -4.88 -0.80 -9.32
C LEU A 14 -3.51 -1.46 -9.07
N ALA A 15 -3.39 -2.29 -8.03
CA ALA A 15 -2.18 -3.04 -7.71
C ALA A 15 -1.76 -4.01 -8.84
N ALA A 16 -2.72 -4.53 -9.62
CA ALA A 16 -2.44 -5.39 -10.78
C ALA A 16 -1.94 -4.63 -12.01
N LEU A 17 -2.23 -3.32 -12.11
CA LEU A 17 -1.82 -2.46 -13.24
C LEU A 17 -0.50 -1.72 -12.98
N VAL A 18 -0.07 -1.66 -11.72
CA VAL A 18 1.14 -0.96 -11.31
C VAL A 18 2.36 -1.88 -11.43
N ASN A 19 3.34 -1.45 -12.22
CA ASN A 19 4.61 -2.17 -12.41
C ASN A 19 5.67 -1.81 -11.35
N ASP A 20 5.53 -0.63 -10.73
CA ASP A 20 6.46 -0.17 -9.71
C ASP A 20 6.23 -0.93 -8.39
N PRO A 21 7.25 -1.63 -7.86
CA PRO A 21 7.08 -2.46 -6.66
C PRO A 21 6.77 -1.64 -5.40
N ILE A 22 7.24 -0.39 -5.31
CA ILE A 22 6.98 0.50 -4.18
C ILE A 22 5.53 0.97 -4.21
N HIS A 23 5.07 1.49 -5.35
CA HIS A 23 3.66 1.88 -5.51
C HIS A 23 2.72 0.71 -5.24
N LYS A 24 3.07 -0.51 -5.68
CA LYS A 24 2.27 -1.70 -5.42
C LYS A 24 2.17 -2.01 -3.92
N ARG A 25 3.29 -1.97 -3.18
CA ARG A 25 3.31 -2.16 -1.72
C ARG A 25 2.41 -1.16 -1.01
N ILE A 26 2.46 0.12 -1.40
CA ILE A 26 1.63 1.17 -0.81
C ILE A 26 0.13 0.92 -1.04
N ILE A 27 -0.25 0.53 -2.27
CA ILE A 27 -1.65 0.21 -2.59
C ILE A 27 -2.13 -1.02 -1.80
N GLU A 28 -1.29 -2.06 -1.68
CA GLU A 28 -1.62 -3.28 -0.93
C GLU A 28 -1.65 -3.08 0.60
N ALA A 29 -0.98 -2.04 1.10
CA ALA A 29 -0.99 -1.63 2.50
C ALA A 29 -2.24 -0.82 2.88
N TYR A 30 -2.88 -0.13 1.92
CA TYR A 30 -4.10 0.66 2.14
C TYR A 30 -5.33 -0.24 2.33
N LYS A 31 -5.46 -0.88 3.50
CA LYS A 31 -6.54 -1.83 3.81
C LYS A 31 -6.87 -1.85 5.31
N GLY A 32 -7.94 -2.58 5.67
CA GLY A 32 -8.33 -2.81 7.06
C GLY A 32 -9.19 -1.68 7.65
N ASN A 33 -9.27 -1.63 8.98
CA ASN A 33 -10.13 -0.68 9.70
C ASN A 33 -9.56 0.75 9.71
N ASN A 34 -8.24 0.90 9.53
CA ASN A 34 -7.57 2.20 9.36
C ASN A 34 -6.56 2.14 8.19
N PRO A 35 -7.04 2.34 6.95
CA PRO A 35 -6.20 2.25 5.75
C PRO A 35 -5.07 3.28 5.69
N LEU A 36 -5.29 4.49 6.25
CA LEU A 36 -4.30 5.55 6.27
C LEU A 36 -3.10 5.16 7.13
N GLU A 37 -3.36 4.73 8.37
CA GLU A 37 -2.31 4.29 9.30
C GLU A 37 -1.53 3.08 8.74
N SER A 38 -2.24 2.15 8.09
CA SER A 38 -1.60 0.98 7.47
C SER A 38 -0.67 1.36 6.31
N MET A 39 -1.06 2.36 5.51
CA MET A 39 -0.26 2.92 4.42
C MET A 39 0.96 3.70 4.94
N GLU A 40 0.76 4.53 5.97
CA GLU A 40 1.84 5.31 6.62
C GLU A 40 2.90 4.37 7.21
N ALA A 41 2.49 3.29 7.88
CA ALA A 41 3.42 2.29 8.41
C ALA A 41 4.26 1.61 7.31
N GLU A 42 3.70 1.37 6.13
CA GLU A 42 4.46 0.80 5.00
C GLU A 42 5.42 1.83 4.38
N LEU A 43 5.03 3.10 4.28
CA LEU A 43 5.92 4.19 3.86
C LEU A 43 7.12 4.32 4.78
N THR A 44 6.92 4.24 6.11
CA THR A 44 8.03 4.27 7.08
C THR A 44 9.01 3.13 6.83
N LYS A 45 8.53 1.89 6.63
CA LYS A 45 9.42 0.76 6.33
C LYS A 45 10.22 0.96 5.05
N ILE A 46 9.57 1.47 3.99
CA ILE A 46 10.26 1.75 2.72
C ILE A 46 11.35 2.80 2.91
N LEU A 47 11.08 3.85 3.69
CA LEU A 47 12.09 4.85 4.03
C LEU A 47 13.24 4.24 4.84
N ASP A 48 12.94 3.42 5.84
CA ASP A 48 13.96 2.72 6.63
C ASP A 48 14.82 1.80 5.74
N GLU A 49 14.21 1.05 4.81
CA GLU A 49 14.92 0.24 3.82
C GLU A 49 15.85 1.08 2.94
N VAL A 50 15.43 2.27 2.51
CA VAL A 50 16.29 3.18 1.72
C VAL A 50 17.45 3.69 2.56
N VAL A 51 17.18 4.18 3.77
CA VAL A 51 18.20 4.73 4.67
C VAL A 51 19.22 3.67 5.09
N THR A 52 18.79 2.43 5.34
CA THR A 52 19.66 1.32 5.77
C THR A 52 20.44 0.65 4.64
N ASN A 53 19.99 0.77 3.39
CA ASN A 53 20.72 0.26 2.22
C ASN A 53 21.82 1.23 1.71
N GLU A 54 21.96 2.42 2.33
CA GLU A 54 23.02 3.38 2.01
C GLU A 54 24.30 3.22 2.85
N ASP A 55 24.36 2.22 3.75
CA ASP A 55 25.56 1.79 4.51
C ASP A 55 26.23 0.52 3.92
#